data_AF-A0A953GD65-F1
#
_entry.id   AF-A0A953GD65-F1
#
_cell.length_a   1.000
_cell.length_b   1.000
_cell.length_c   1.000
_cell.angle_alpha   90.00
_cell.angle_beta   90.00
_cell.angle_gamma   90.00
#
_symmetry.space_group_name_H-M   'P 1'
#
loop_
_entity.id
_entity.type
_entity.pdbx_description
1 polymer ?
#
loop_
_entity_poly.entity_id
_entity_poly.type
_entity_poly.pdbx_seq_one_letter_code
_entity_poly.pdbx_strand_id
1 'polypeptide(L)' 'MNLVLSKKLLCYMYGHVSIKGICNYRSLDKLTMTDQILEKIGLTREQYRSMRKFPVNISQKIVFELAITPKMLDYVGITI' A
#
# COMPACT_ATOMS: atom_id res chain seq x y z
N MET A 1 -10.88 1.43 14.71
CA MET A 1 -10.00 0.31 14.34
C MET A 1 -8.64 0.83 13.87
N ASN A 2 -7.55 0.11 14.18
CA ASN A 2 -6.21 0.48 13.74
C ASN A 2 -6.01 -0.01 12.30
N LEU A 3 -6.16 0.90 11.32
CA LEU A 3 -5.86 0.60 9.93
C LEU A 3 -4.36 0.38 9.78
N VAL A 4 -3.93 -0.88 9.65
CA VAL A 4 -2.53 -1.25 9.41
C VAL A 4 -2.43 -1.83 8.01
N LEU A 5 -1.99 -1.02 7.06
CA LEU A 5 -1.73 -1.45 5.69
C LEU A 5 -0.45 -2.28 5.63
N SER A 6 -0.45 -3.30 4.77
CA SER A 6 0.75 -4.04 4.43
C SER A 6 1.04 -3.93 2.94
N LYS A 7 2.30 -4.08 2.56
CA LYS A 7 2.68 -4.12 1.13
C LYS A 7 1.97 -5.22 0.37
N LYS A 8 1.77 -6.37 1.03
CA LYS A 8 1.01 -7.48 0.45
C LYS A 8 -0.40 -7.02 0.10
N LEU A 9 -1.08 -6.36 1.03
CA LEU A 9 -2.43 -5.84 0.81
C LEU A 9 -2.49 -4.86 -0.37
N LEU A 10 -1.60 -3.87 -0.40
CA LEU A 10 -1.51 -2.92 -1.51
C LEU A 10 -1.31 -3.67 -2.85
N CYS A 11 -0.49 -4.71 -2.86
CA CYS A 11 -0.28 -5.54 -4.04
C CYS A 11 -1.59 -6.19 -4.54
N TYR A 12 -2.42 -6.71 -3.63
CA TYR A 12 -3.74 -7.25 -3.97
C TYR A 12 -4.72 -6.17 -4.45
N MET A 13 -4.76 -5.01 -3.76
CA MET A 13 -5.67 -3.91 -4.10
C MET A 13 -5.42 -3.34 -5.49
N TYR A 14 -4.15 -3.22 -5.88
CA TYR A 14 -3.74 -2.65 -7.17
C TYR A 14 -3.54 -3.72 -8.26
N GLY A 15 -3.93 -4.98 -8.02
CA GLY A 15 -3.83 -6.04 -9.02
C GLY A 15 -2.40 -6.37 -9.44
N HIS A 16 -1.40 -6.03 -8.62
CA HIS A 16 0.01 -6.37 -8.86
C HIS A 16 0.34 -7.80 -8.42
N VAL A 17 -0.60 -8.71 -8.61
CA VAL A 17 -0.47 -10.12 -8.24
C VAL A 17 -0.50 -10.94 -9.51
N SER A 18 0.44 -11.88 -9.65
CA SER A 18 0.43 -12.85 -10.74
C SER A 18 -0.77 -13.80 -10.64
N ILE A 19 -1.06 -14.50 -11.74
CA ILE A 19 -2.10 -15.54 -11.81
C ILE A 19 -1.89 -16.63 -10.73
N LYS A 20 -0.65 -16.86 -10.28
CA LYS A 20 -0.30 -17.80 -9.20
C LYS A 20 -0.42 -17.23 -7.78
N GLY A 21 -0.96 -16.01 -7.61
CA GLY A 21 -1.09 -15.36 -6.31
C GLY A 21 0.19 -14.71 -5.78
N ILE A 22 1.26 -14.65 -6.58
CA ILE A 22 2.54 -14.05 -6.16
C ILE A 22 2.51 -12.53 -6.37
N CYS A 23 2.76 -11.78 -5.31
CA CYS A 23 2.82 -10.31 -5.31
C CYS A 23 4.08 -9.80 -6.03
N ASN A 24 3.90 -8.95 -7.04
CA ASN A 24 4.97 -8.26 -7.73
C ASN A 24 5.25 -6.90 -7.07
N TYR A 25 6.05 -6.93 -6.01
CA TYR A 25 6.43 -5.74 -5.27
C TYR A 25 7.19 -4.72 -6.13
N ARG A 26 7.97 -5.14 -7.14
CA ARG A 26 8.68 -4.19 -8.01
C ARG A 26 7.73 -3.32 -8.83
N SER A 27 6.64 -3.90 -9.33
CA SER A 27 5.62 -3.13 -10.06
C SER A 27 4.84 -2.21 -9.13
N LEU A 28 4.46 -2.71 -7.95
CA LEU A 28 3.79 -1.91 -6.90
C LEU A 28 4.66 -0.70 -6.50
N ASP A 29 5.96 -0.91 -6.32
CA ASP A 29 6.92 0.12 -5.92
C ASP A 29 7.07 1.22 -7.00
N LYS A 30 6.95 0.88 -8.28
CA LYS A 30 7.09 1.86 -9.37
C LYS A 30 5.81 2.66 -9.63
N LEU A 31 4.65 1.99 -9.63
CA LEU A 31 3.37 2.60 -10.00
C LEU A 31 2.73 3.37 -8.84
N THR A 32 2.76 2.78 -7.65
CA THR A 32 2.05 3.32 -6.48
C THR A 32 2.93 4.22 -5.62
N MET A 33 4.25 4.02 -5.65
CA MET A 33 5.20 4.68 -4.76
C MET A 33 6.25 5.47 -5.58
N THR A 34 5.75 6.40 -6.39
CA THR A 34 6.60 7.41 -7.04
C THR A 34 7.29 8.26 -5.98
N ASP A 35 8.44 8.86 -6.33
CA ASP A 35 9.23 9.64 -5.38
C ASP A 35 8.43 10.81 -4.77
N GLN A 36 7.48 11.39 -5.52
CA GLN A 36 6.57 12.44 -5.05
C GLN A 36 5.57 11.94 -3.98
N ILE A 37 5.01 10.73 -4.15
CA ILE A 37 4.06 10.16 -3.18
C ILE A 37 4.81 9.76 -1.90
N LEU A 38 5.99 9.17 -2.05
CA LEU A 38 6.87 8.82 -0.94
C LEU A 38 7.25 10.05 -0.11
N GLU A 39 7.57 11.17 -0.76
CA GLU A 39 7.84 12.45 -0.09
C GLU A 39 6.63 12.96 0.69
N LYS A 40 5.43 12.93 0.11
CA LYS A 40 4.19 13.35 0.78
C LYS A 40 3.83 12.49 2.01
N ILE A 41 4.04 11.18 1.94
CA ILE A 41 3.82 10.31 3.10
C ILE A 41 4.96 10.38 4.12
N GLY A 42 6.09 11.02 3.77
CA GLY A 42 7.26 11.20 4.61
C GLY A 42 8.12 9.94 4.73
N LEU A 43 8.22 9.15 3.65
CA LEU A 43 9.04 7.94 3.59
C LEU A 43 10.10 8.05 2.50
N THR A 44 11.30 7.54 2.77
CA THR A 44 12.27 7.30 1.71
C THR A 44 12.00 5.97 1.01
N ARG A 45 12.52 5.79 -0.21
CA ARG A 45 12.46 4.48 -0.91
C ARG A 45 13.05 3.35 -0.07
N GLU A 46 14.11 3.59 0.67
CA GLU A 46 14.77 2.58 1.50
C GLU A 46 13.91 2.18 2.70
N GLN A 47 13.35 3.18 3.40
CA GLN A 47 12.42 2.94 4.50
C GLN A 47 11.19 2.19 4.03
N TYR A 48 10.59 2.64 2.92
CA TYR A 48 9.49 1.92 2.32
C TYR A 48 9.90 0.48 1.98
N ARG A 49 11.06 0.24 1.34
CA ARG A 49 11.55 -1.11 0.98
C ARG A 49 11.71 -2.04 2.18
N SER A 50 12.24 -1.54 3.30
CA SER A 50 12.45 -2.33 4.52
C SER A 50 11.16 -2.60 5.30
N MET A 51 10.11 -1.80 5.12
CA MET A 51 8.83 -1.97 5.80
C MET A 51 7.97 -3.07 5.15
N ARG A 52 7.54 -4.06 5.96
CA ARG A 52 6.49 -5.02 5.57
C ARG A 52 5.08 -4.52 5.88
N LYS A 53 4.93 -3.80 6.99
CA LYS A 53 3.69 -3.19 7.47
C LYS A 53 3.93 -1.70 7.67
N PHE A 54 2.97 -0.89 7.27
CA PHE A 54 3.01 0.54 7.50
C PHE A 54 2.48 0.84 8.91
N PRO A 55 3.12 1.75 9.65
CA PRO A 55 2.54 2.35 10.85
C PRO A 55 1.13 2.90 10.56
N VAL A 56 0.27 3.01 11.58
CA VAL A 56 -1.14 3.43 11.41
C VAL A 56 -1.25 4.80 10.74
N ASN A 57 -0.45 5.76 11.18
CA ASN A 57 -0.35 7.10 10.62
C ASN A 57 0.09 7.09 9.15
N ILE A 58 1.06 6.25 8.77
CA ILE A 58 1.48 6.12 7.37
C ILE A 58 0.40 5.41 6.54
N SER A 59 -0.24 4.40 7.10
CA SER A 59 -1.35 3.67 6.46
C SER A 59 -2.48 4.63 6.10
N GLN A 60 -2.87 5.51 7.03
CA GLN A 60 -3.89 6.52 6.79
C GLN A 60 -3.48 7.51 5.70
N LYS A 61 -2.23 8.00 5.71
CA LYS A 61 -1.72 8.87 4.65
C LYS A 61 -1.71 8.20 3.28
N ILE A 62 -1.31 6.92 3.22
CA ILE A 62 -1.32 6.13 1.99
C ILE A 62 -2.75 6.00 1.46
N VAL A 63 -3.73 5.70 2.32
CA VAL A 63 -5.15 5.66 1.91
C VAL A 63 -5.61 6.99 1.36
N PHE A 64 -5.26 8.08 2.03
CA PHE A 64 -5.67 9.43 1.64
C PHE A 64 -5.04 9.87 0.32
N GLU A 65 -3.71 9.77 0.18
CA GLU A 65 -2.98 10.21 -1.02
C GLU A 65 -3.27 9.34 -2.24
N LEU A 66 -3.51 8.04 -2.04
CA LEU A 66 -3.84 7.14 -3.14
C LEU A 66 -5.34 7.03 -3.42
N ALA A 67 -6.16 7.83 -2.73
CA ALA A 67 -7.63 7.81 -2.81
C ALA A 67 -8.20 6.38 -2.72
N ILE A 68 -7.62 5.55 -1.85
CA ILE A 68 -8.10 4.19 -1.62
C ILE A 68 -9.51 4.28 -1.06
N THR A 69 -10.49 3.86 -1.85
CA THR A 69 -11.89 3.91 -1.41
C THR A 69 -12.18 2.79 -0.39
N PRO A 70 -13.14 3.01 0.53
CA PRO A 70 -13.58 1.97 1.46
C PRO A 70 -13.99 0.66 0.76
N LYS A 71 -14.58 0.74 -0.45
CA LYS A 71 -14.91 -0.44 -1.28
C LYS A 71 -13.68 -1.27 -1.66
N MET A 72 -12.53 -0.65 -1.88
CA MET A 72 -11.29 -1.38 -2.17
C MET A 72 -10.73 -2.06 -0.91
N LEU A 73 -10.96 -1.49 0.27
CA LEU A 73 -10.58 -2.12 1.55
C LEU A 73 -11.48 -3.33 1.86
N ASP A 74 -12.79 -3.19 1.63
CA ASP A 74 -13.77 -4.29 1.74
C ASP A 74 -13.45 -5.43 0.77
N TYR A 75 -13.04 -5.11 -0.46
CA TYR A 75 -12.67 -6.11 -1.49
C TYR A 75 -11.51 -7.02 -1.07
N VAL A 76 -10.62 -6.53 -0.19
CA VAL A 76 -9.50 -7.32 0.34
C VAL A 76 -9.79 -7.85 1.76
N GLY A 77 -11.04 -7.74 2.22
CA GLY A 77 -11.49 -8.26 3.50
C GLY A 77 -10.98 -7.47 4.71
N ILE A 78 -10.64 -6.20 4.55
CA ILE A 78 -10.39 -5.29 5.67
C ILE A 78 -11.69 -4.58 6.00
N THR A 79 -12.38 -5.06 7.02
CA THR A 79 -13.45 -4.31 7.69
C THR A 79 -12.84 -3.09 8.37
N ILE A 80 -13.50 -1.93 8.28
CA ILE A 80 -13.14 -0.66 8.97
C ILE A 80 -13.94 -0.52 10.26
#